data_AF-A0A7K2BUN8-F1
#
_entry.id   AF-A0A7K2BUN8-F1
#
_cell.length_a   1.000
_cell.length_b   1.000
_cell.length_c   1.000
_cell.angle_alpha   90.00
_cell.angle_beta   90.00
_cell.angle_gamma   90.00
#
_symmetry.space_group_name_H-M   'P 1'
#
loop_
_entity.id
_entity.type
_entity.pdbx_description
1 polymer ?
#
loop_
_entity_poly.entity_id
_entity_poly.type
_entity_poly.pdbx_seq_one_letter_code
_entity_poly.pdbx_strand_id
1 'polypeptide(L)'
;MARGKFRSGPDGITVTLRDAERSGLAAVIEQFRQLLLEGTDASMLRFQPPVHIHDLKASDEFWEMAAGPLLRHRLEALDIVEAGLAGAALDDEAVSAWMQTLNSLRLYLGNTLDVGAARFDPPRPGDQPQEAARYMLYEWLGGLLDQLVATAAGTLPPGTDD
;
A
#
# COMPACT_ATOMS: atom_id res chain seq x y z
N MET A 1 9.57 23.39 -7.94
CA MET A 1 8.86 22.19 -8.42
C MET A 1 9.31 21.01 -7.59
N ALA A 2 8.39 20.27 -6.96
CA ALA A 2 8.75 19.06 -6.23
C ALA A 2 9.37 18.05 -7.22
N ARG A 3 10.53 17.47 -6.89
CA ARG A 3 11.09 16.36 -7.66
C ARG A 3 10.11 15.18 -7.58
N GLY A 4 9.73 14.61 -8.73
CA GLY A 4 8.89 13.41 -8.80
C GLY A 4 9.53 12.25 -8.03
N LYS A 5 8.70 11.44 -7.37
CA LYS A 5 9.14 10.25 -6.60
C LYS A 5 9.38 9.02 -7.47
N PHE A 6 8.93 9.08 -8.71
CA PHE A 6 9.12 8.05 -9.72
C PHE A 6 9.58 8.71 -11.02
N ARG A 7 10.31 7.94 -11.83
CA ARG A 7 10.78 8.36 -13.15
C ARG A 7 10.65 7.19 -14.10
N SER A 8 9.99 7.39 -15.24
CA SER A 8 10.00 6.41 -16.33
C SER A 8 11.35 6.40 -17.05
N GLY A 9 11.77 5.22 -17.47
CA GLY A 9 12.99 4.96 -18.23
C GLY A 9 12.81 3.78 -19.19
N PRO A 10 13.86 3.45 -19.97
CA PRO A 10 13.78 2.37 -20.96
C PRO A 10 13.57 0.98 -20.34
N ASP A 11 14.06 0.77 -19.12
CA ASP A 11 13.97 -0.51 -18.40
C ASP A 11 12.79 -0.57 -17.41
N GLY A 12 11.87 0.41 -17.46
CA GLY A 12 10.74 0.53 -16.54
C GLY A 12 10.80 1.80 -15.68
N ILE A 13 10.12 1.79 -14.52
CA ILE A 13 10.03 2.94 -13.62
C ILE A 13 11.10 2.84 -12.53
N THR A 14 11.86 3.91 -12.27
CA THR A 14 12.82 3.97 -11.16
C THR A 14 12.27 4.78 -9.99
N VAL A 15 12.51 4.29 -8.76
CA VAL A 15 12.15 4.98 -7.51
C VAL A 15 13.18 6.07 -7.19
N THR A 16 12.73 7.33 -7.13
CA THR A 16 13.59 8.51 -6.91
C THR A 16 13.28 9.24 -5.60
N LEU A 17 12.93 8.48 -4.56
CA LEU A 17 12.77 8.97 -3.18
C LEU A 17 14.07 9.55 -2.62
N ARG A 18 13.97 10.58 -1.76
CA ARG A 18 15.11 11.06 -0.97
C ARG A 18 15.48 10.03 0.10
N ASP A 19 16.73 10.04 0.57
CA ASP A 19 17.23 9.06 1.55
C ASP A 19 16.34 8.93 2.80
N ALA A 20 15.86 10.05 3.34
CA ALA A 20 14.96 10.05 4.50
C ALA A 20 13.58 9.42 4.19
N GLU A 21 13.03 9.67 2.99
CA GLU A 21 11.75 9.09 2.56
C GLU A 21 11.89 7.60 2.27
N ARG A 22 12.99 7.21 1.63
CA ARG A 22 13.33 5.80 1.37
C ARG A 22 13.49 5.03 2.67
N SER A 23 14.26 5.58 3.63
CA SER A 23 14.48 4.95 4.94
C SER A 23 13.19 4.87 5.75
N GLY A 24 12.37 5.93 5.72
CA GLY A 24 11.06 5.94 6.38
C GLY A 24 10.10 4.90 5.79
N LEU A 25 10.00 4.82 4.45
CA LEU A 25 9.16 3.82 3.80
C LEU A 25 9.66 2.40 4.06
N ALA A 26 10.98 2.15 4.00
CA ALA A 26 11.55 0.85 4.36
C ALA A 26 11.19 0.42 5.79
N ALA A 27 11.27 1.34 6.76
CA ALA A 27 10.88 1.05 8.14
C ALA A 27 9.38 0.77 8.29
N VAL A 28 8.52 1.42 7.50
CA VAL A 28 7.07 1.14 7.48
C VAL A 28 6.78 -0.22 6.86
N ILE A 29 7.48 -0.58 5.78
CA ILE A 29 7.35 -1.88 5.11
C ILE A 29 7.76 -3.01 6.06
N GLU A 30 8.87 -2.86 6.77
CA GLU A 30 9.31 -3.85 7.75
C GLU A 30 8.30 -4.02 8.90
N GLN A 31 7.77 -2.92 9.45
CA GLN A 31 6.71 -2.99 10.46
C GLN A 31 5.47 -3.71 9.92
N PHE A 32 5.08 -3.43 8.68
CA PHE A 32 3.95 -4.11 8.04
C PHE A 32 4.21 -5.60 7.82
N ARG A 33 5.44 -5.99 7.44
CA ARG A 33 5.86 -7.39 7.34
C ARG A 33 5.66 -8.12 8.67
N GLN A 34 6.12 -7.53 9.78
CA GLN A 34 5.94 -8.14 11.10
C GLN A 34 4.46 -8.28 11.46
N LEU A 35 3.64 -7.25 11.20
CA LEU A 35 2.18 -7.32 11.41
C LEU A 35 1.52 -8.44 10.59
N LEU A 36 1.93 -8.63 9.34
CA LEU A 36 1.43 -9.72 8.48
C LEU A 36 1.78 -11.11 9.05
N LEU A 37 2.96 -11.26 9.64
CA LEU A 37 3.45 -12.52 10.20
C LEU A 37 2.83 -12.84 11.56
N GLU A 38 2.57 -11.81 12.38
CA GLU A 38 1.96 -11.97 13.71
C GLU A 38 0.47 -12.35 13.62
N GLY A 39 -0.26 -11.85 12.61
CA GLY A 39 -1.59 -12.34 12.25
C GLY A 39 -2.71 -12.10 13.28
N THR A 40 -2.51 -11.21 14.26
CA THR A 40 -3.38 -11.10 15.45
C THR A 40 -4.20 -9.82 15.57
N ASP A 41 -4.06 -8.83 14.68
CA ASP A 41 -4.74 -7.54 14.84
C ASP A 41 -6.19 -7.56 14.29
N ALA A 42 -7.14 -7.00 15.03
CA ALA A 42 -8.52 -6.79 14.56
C ALA A 42 -8.58 -5.89 13.32
N SER A 43 -7.60 -5.00 13.14
CA SER A 43 -7.44 -4.21 11.90
C SER A 43 -7.10 -5.09 10.69
N MET A 44 -6.40 -6.21 10.91
CA MET A 44 -6.09 -7.23 9.90
C MET A 44 -7.31 -8.07 9.53
N LEU A 45 -8.21 -8.33 10.48
CA LEU A 45 -9.48 -9.04 10.21
C LEU A 45 -10.38 -8.28 9.23
N ARG A 46 -10.29 -6.94 9.16
CA ARG A 46 -11.03 -6.15 8.16
C ARG A 46 -10.47 -6.24 6.74
N PHE A 47 -9.26 -6.80 6.56
CA PHE A 47 -8.77 -7.22 5.25
C PHE A 47 -9.39 -8.53 4.76
N GLN A 48 -10.22 -9.17 5.57
CA GLN A 48 -10.99 -10.36 5.22
C GLN A 48 -12.50 -10.02 5.17
N PRO A 49 -12.93 -9.14 4.24
CA PRO A 49 -14.35 -8.83 4.13
C PRO A 49 -15.16 -10.08 3.76
N PRO A 50 -16.47 -10.10 4.06
CA PRO A 50 -17.35 -11.16 3.57
C PRO A 50 -17.31 -11.20 2.05
N VAL A 51 -16.76 -12.28 1.49
CA VAL A 51 -16.73 -12.50 0.03
C VAL A 51 -18.09 -12.96 -0.50
N HIS A 52 -18.90 -13.56 0.38
CA HIS A 52 -20.27 -13.96 0.12
C HIS A 52 -21.22 -13.22 1.08
N ILE A 53 -21.82 -12.13 0.60
CA ILE A 53 -22.68 -11.22 1.38
C ILE A 53 -23.88 -11.94 2.04
N HIS A 54 -24.37 -13.01 1.43
CA HIS A 54 -25.52 -13.78 1.91
C HIS A 54 -25.15 -15.10 2.59
N ASP A 55 -23.85 -15.44 2.66
CA ASP A 55 -23.37 -16.70 3.25
C ASP A 55 -22.04 -16.47 3.98
N LEU A 56 -22.14 -16.13 5.27
CA LEU A 56 -20.96 -15.90 6.11
C LEU A 56 -20.16 -17.19 6.31
N LYS A 57 -20.80 -18.37 6.34
CA LYS A 57 -20.10 -19.65 6.48
C LYS A 57 -19.23 -19.92 5.26
N ALA A 58 -19.76 -19.68 4.06
CA ALA A 58 -18.96 -19.78 2.83
C ALA A 58 -17.82 -18.74 2.79
N SER A 59 -18.02 -17.56 3.38
CA SER A 59 -16.93 -16.58 3.51
C SER A 59 -15.83 -17.07 4.45
N ASP A 60 -16.19 -17.67 5.59
CA ASP A 60 -15.22 -18.22 6.54
C ASP A 60 -14.41 -19.37 5.89
N GLU A 61 -15.09 -20.31 5.21
CA GLU A 61 -14.45 -21.42 4.48
C GLU A 61 -13.49 -20.90 3.39
N PHE A 62 -13.88 -19.85 2.66
CA PHE A 62 -13.00 -19.20 1.69
C PHE A 62 -11.74 -18.66 2.36
N TRP A 63 -11.87 -17.94 3.47
CA TRP A 63 -10.73 -17.34 4.16
C TRP A 63 -9.83 -18.38 4.82
N GLU A 64 -10.37 -19.47 5.36
CA GLU A 64 -9.58 -20.60 5.85
C GLU A 64 -8.64 -21.16 4.76
N MET A 65 -9.14 -21.27 3.53
CA MET A 65 -8.35 -21.76 2.39
C MET A 65 -7.41 -20.70 1.81
N ALA A 66 -7.86 -19.45 1.69
CA ALA A 66 -7.16 -18.40 0.97
C ALA A 66 -6.11 -17.66 1.82
N ALA A 67 -6.21 -17.67 3.15
CA ALA A 67 -5.35 -16.88 4.03
C ALA A 67 -3.86 -17.16 3.82
N GLY A 68 -3.48 -18.44 3.74
CA GLY A 68 -2.08 -18.85 3.55
C GLY A 68 -1.48 -18.38 2.22
N PRO A 69 -2.09 -18.72 1.06
CA PRO A 69 -1.66 -18.21 -0.24
C PRO A 69 -1.61 -16.68 -0.32
N LEU A 70 -2.62 -15.98 0.21
CA LEU A 70 -2.65 -14.51 0.20
C LEU A 70 -1.55 -13.90 1.06
N LEU A 71 -1.24 -14.49 2.22
CA LEU A 71 -0.10 -14.05 3.04
C LEU A 71 1.21 -14.18 2.27
N ARG A 72 1.46 -15.32 1.61
CA ARG A 72 2.67 -15.50 0.79
C ARG A 72 2.78 -14.45 -0.31
N HIS A 73 1.70 -14.24 -1.06
CA HIS A 73 1.68 -13.25 -2.13
C HIS A 73 1.95 -11.82 -1.62
N ARG A 74 1.42 -11.45 -0.45
CA ARG A 74 1.72 -10.16 0.17
C ARG A 74 3.19 -10.04 0.56
N LEU A 75 3.78 -11.09 1.15
CA LEU A 75 5.19 -11.09 1.52
C LEU A 75 6.11 -11.00 0.29
N GLU A 76 5.79 -11.72 -0.79
CA GLU A 76 6.49 -11.63 -2.08
C GLU A 76 6.40 -10.20 -2.66
N ALA A 77 5.24 -9.55 -2.57
CA ALA A 77 5.10 -8.15 -2.98
C ALA A 77 5.97 -7.20 -2.13
N LEU A 78 6.17 -7.47 -0.84
CA LEU A 78 7.08 -6.67 0.00
C LEU A 78 8.54 -6.81 -0.46
N ASP A 79 8.97 -8.02 -0.83
CA ASP A 79 10.32 -8.24 -1.34
C ASP A 79 10.57 -7.44 -2.64
N ILE A 80 9.58 -7.36 -3.52
CA ILE A 80 9.61 -6.54 -4.73
C ILE A 80 9.69 -5.03 -4.39
N VAL A 81 8.94 -4.59 -3.39
CA VAL A 81 9.00 -3.19 -2.92
C VAL A 81 10.38 -2.85 -2.37
N GLU A 82 10.97 -3.73 -1.58
CA GLU A 82 12.32 -3.56 -1.04
C GLU A 82 13.38 -3.52 -2.15
N ALA A 83 13.28 -4.37 -3.18
CA ALA A 83 14.15 -4.32 -4.35
C ALA A 83 14.06 -2.98 -5.09
N GLY A 84 12.85 -2.45 -5.27
CA GLY A 84 12.63 -1.12 -5.84
C GLY A 84 13.23 0.02 -5.00
N LEU A 85 13.13 -0.08 -3.67
CA LEU A 85 13.77 0.87 -2.75
C LEU A 85 15.30 0.80 -2.82
N ALA A 86 15.85 -0.38 -3.08
CA ALA A 86 17.28 -0.61 -3.32
C ALA A 86 17.76 -0.14 -4.70
N GLY A 87 16.84 0.27 -5.59
CA GLY A 87 17.15 0.87 -6.88
C GLY A 87 16.88 -0.02 -8.10
N ALA A 88 16.26 -1.19 -7.92
CA ALA A 88 15.76 -1.96 -9.04
C ALA A 88 14.72 -1.14 -9.84
N ALA A 89 14.76 -1.24 -11.17
CA ALA A 89 13.70 -0.73 -12.00
C ALA A 89 12.43 -1.55 -11.80
N LEU A 90 11.28 -0.91 -11.88
CA LEU A 90 9.97 -1.52 -11.76
C LEU A 90 9.42 -1.79 -13.16
N ASP A 91 9.30 -3.07 -13.51
CA ASP A 91 8.48 -3.53 -14.63
C ASP A 91 6.99 -3.55 -14.25
N ASP A 92 6.11 -4.01 -15.15
CA ASP A 92 4.67 -3.98 -14.95
C ASP A 92 4.21 -4.76 -13.70
N GLU A 93 4.86 -5.90 -13.42
CA GLU A 93 4.59 -6.71 -12.24
C GLU A 93 5.05 -5.98 -10.98
N ALA A 94 6.24 -5.40 -10.99
CA ALA A 94 6.76 -4.65 -9.87
C ALA A 94 5.97 -3.37 -9.59
N VAL A 95 5.53 -2.66 -10.62
CA VAL A 95 4.62 -1.52 -10.49
C VAL A 95 3.32 -1.96 -9.81
N SER A 96 2.75 -3.09 -10.23
CA SER A 96 1.54 -3.65 -9.63
C SER A 96 1.73 -4.02 -8.16
N ALA A 97 2.86 -4.67 -7.82
CA ALA A 97 3.21 -5.02 -6.44
C ALA A 97 3.38 -3.77 -5.54
N TRP A 98 4.02 -2.72 -6.08
CA TRP A 98 4.15 -1.43 -5.40
C TRP A 98 2.79 -0.78 -5.14
N MET A 99 1.92 -0.70 -6.16
CA MET A 99 0.59 -0.11 -5.99
C MET A 99 -0.24 -0.86 -4.95
N GLN A 100 -0.23 -2.19 -5.00
CA GLN A 100 -0.95 -3.05 -4.06
C GLN A 100 -0.43 -2.88 -2.63
N THR A 101 0.89 -2.81 -2.44
CA THR A 101 1.51 -2.63 -1.13
C THR A 101 1.20 -1.25 -0.54
N LEU A 102 1.36 -0.18 -1.32
CA LEU A 102 1.02 1.18 -0.88
C LEU A 102 -0.46 1.30 -0.52
N ASN A 103 -1.35 0.68 -1.32
CA ASN A 103 -2.77 0.66 -1.03
C ASN A 103 -3.09 -0.14 0.25
N SER A 104 -2.44 -1.29 0.45
CA SER A 104 -2.63 -2.11 1.64
C SER A 104 -2.23 -1.36 2.91
N LEU A 105 -1.11 -0.66 2.90
CA LEU A 105 -0.69 0.21 4.00
C LEU A 105 -1.70 1.34 4.27
N ARG A 106 -2.23 1.96 3.20
CA ARG A 106 -3.27 3.00 3.34
C ARG A 106 -4.55 2.45 3.94
N LEU A 107 -5.00 1.27 3.51
CA LEU A 107 -6.18 0.62 4.08
C LEU A 107 -5.99 0.29 5.56
N TYR A 108 -4.81 -0.21 5.94
CA TYR A 108 -4.46 -0.51 7.32
C TYR A 108 -4.51 0.75 8.19
N LEU A 109 -3.83 1.82 7.75
CA LEU A 109 -3.81 3.10 8.46
C LEU A 109 -5.19 3.75 8.49
N GLY A 110 -5.90 3.77 7.37
CA GLY A 110 -7.23 4.35 7.25
C GLY A 110 -8.21 3.66 8.18
N ASN A 111 -8.17 2.33 8.27
CA ASN A 111 -9.00 1.59 9.21
C ASN A 111 -8.62 1.85 10.67
N THR A 112 -7.31 1.91 10.98
CA THR A 112 -6.83 2.24 12.34
C THR A 112 -7.23 3.64 12.77
N LEU A 113 -7.34 4.58 11.83
CA LEU A 113 -7.76 5.96 12.02
C LEU A 113 -9.27 6.17 11.88
N ASP A 114 -10.03 5.12 11.54
CA ASP A 114 -11.45 5.18 11.20
C ASP A 114 -11.79 6.23 10.10
N VAL A 115 -10.89 6.36 9.12
CA VAL A 115 -11.05 7.23 7.95
C VAL A 115 -12.30 6.78 7.18
N GLY A 116 -13.21 7.71 6.92
CA GLY A 116 -14.47 7.45 6.22
C GLY A 116 -15.67 7.18 7.13
N ALA A 117 -15.48 7.12 8.46
CA ALA A 117 -16.59 7.17 9.39
C ALA A 117 -17.38 8.48 9.24
N ALA A 118 -18.69 8.44 9.49
CA ALA A 118 -19.58 9.59 9.31
C ALA A 118 -19.19 10.84 10.13
N ARG A 119 -18.35 10.67 11.15
CA ARG A 119 -17.83 11.73 12.02
C ARG A 119 -16.31 11.85 11.99
N PHE A 120 -15.65 11.29 10.98
CA PHE A 120 -14.21 11.36 10.86
C PHE A 120 -13.75 12.83 10.79
N ASP A 121 -12.90 13.24 11.74
CA ASP A 121 -12.25 14.54 11.76
C ASP A 121 -10.73 14.34 11.67
N PRO A 122 -10.06 14.88 10.62
CA PRO A 122 -8.62 14.75 10.47
C PRO A 122 -7.84 15.21 11.71
N PRO A 123 -6.96 14.37 12.30
CA PRO A 123 -6.22 14.72 13.50
C PRO A 123 -5.29 15.91 13.27
N ARG A 124 -5.23 16.82 14.24
CA ARG A 124 -4.39 18.03 14.18
C ARG A 124 -3.09 17.86 14.97
N PRO A 125 -1.95 18.42 14.49
CA PRO A 125 -0.72 18.46 15.26
C PRO A 125 -0.91 19.27 16.54
N GLY A 126 -1.00 18.59 17.70
CA GLY A 126 -1.15 19.23 19.01
C GLY A 126 -1.99 18.40 19.98
N ASP A 127 -3.18 17.99 19.54
CA ASP A 127 -4.14 17.31 20.41
C ASP A 127 -3.93 15.79 20.41
N GLN A 128 -3.57 15.22 19.26
CA GLN A 128 -3.36 13.79 19.07
C GLN A 128 -2.09 13.50 18.25
N PRO A 129 -0.89 13.68 18.84
CA PRO A 129 0.36 13.66 18.08
C PRO A 129 0.60 12.35 17.30
N GLN A 130 0.23 11.20 17.89
CA GLN A 130 0.42 9.90 17.26
C GLN A 130 -0.59 9.66 16.12
N GLU A 131 -1.85 10.03 16.29
CA GLU A 131 -2.87 9.93 15.23
C GLU A 131 -2.58 10.90 14.09
N ALA A 132 -2.15 12.12 14.41
CA ALA A 132 -1.70 13.08 13.41
C ALA A 132 -0.51 12.54 12.59
N ALA A 133 0.46 11.90 13.23
CA ALA A 133 1.58 11.27 12.52
C ALA A 133 1.12 10.13 11.60
N ARG A 134 0.20 9.26 12.07
CA ARG A 134 -0.40 8.19 11.26
C ARG A 134 -1.20 8.74 10.08
N TYR A 135 -1.97 9.81 10.30
CA TYR A 135 -2.74 10.47 9.26
C TYR A 135 -1.84 11.14 8.21
N MET A 136 -0.76 11.80 8.63
CA MET A 136 0.26 12.34 7.72
C MET A 136 0.91 11.24 6.87
N LEU A 137 1.21 10.08 7.47
CA LEU A 137 1.73 8.93 6.72
C LEU A 137 0.69 8.40 5.72
N TYR A 138 -0.58 8.29 6.13
CA TYR A 138 -1.68 7.87 5.26
C TYR A 138 -1.82 8.78 4.03
N GLU A 139 -1.80 10.11 4.23
CA GLU A 139 -1.86 11.10 3.15
C GLU A 139 -0.61 11.04 2.25
N TRP A 140 0.57 10.92 2.86
CA TRP A 140 1.83 10.82 2.12
C TRP A 140 1.88 9.57 1.24
N LEU A 141 1.45 8.42 1.75
CA LEU A 141 1.32 7.18 0.97
C LEU A 141 0.31 7.35 -0.17
N GLY A 142 -0.77 8.09 0.06
CA GLY A 142 -1.76 8.45 -0.98
C GLY A 142 -1.12 9.24 -2.12
N GLY A 143 -0.38 10.30 -1.78
CA GLY A 143 0.33 11.10 -2.77
C GLY A 143 1.48 10.35 -3.47
N LEU A 144 2.07 9.35 -2.82
CA LEU A 144 3.07 8.48 -3.44
C LEU A 144 2.40 7.52 -4.45
N LEU A 145 1.30 6.88 -4.07
CA LEU A 145 0.52 6.01 -4.96
C LEU A 145 0.02 6.77 -6.19
N ASP A 146 -0.53 7.98 -5.99
CA ASP A 146 -1.00 8.85 -7.08
C ASP A 146 0.11 9.14 -8.11
N GLN A 147 1.32 9.48 -7.64
CA GLN A 147 2.47 9.69 -8.51
C GLN A 147 2.91 8.43 -9.27
N LEU A 148 2.85 7.26 -8.63
CA LEU A 148 3.17 5.99 -9.30
C LEU A 148 2.15 5.69 -10.40
N VAL A 149 0.86 5.85 -10.11
CA VAL A 149 -0.23 5.68 -11.08
C VAL A 149 -0.07 6.66 -12.24
N ALA A 150 0.18 7.94 -11.98
CA ALA A 150 0.39 8.94 -13.02
C ALA A 150 1.61 8.62 -13.90
N THR A 151 2.70 8.13 -13.28
CA THR A 151 3.91 7.74 -14.02
C THR A 151 3.66 6.52 -14.90
N ALA A 152 2.99 5.49 -14.38
CA ALA A 152 2.65 4.27 -15.11
C ALA A 152 1.60 4.51 -16.21
N ALA A 153 0.62 5.37 -15.98
CA ALA A 153 -0.34 5.77 -17.00
C ALA A 153 0.34 6.50 -18.18
N GLY A 154 1.37 7.29 -17.89
CA GLY A 154 2.17 7.97 -18.91
C GLY A 154 3.05 7.04 -19.77
N THR A 155 3.23 5.77 -19.38
CA THR A 155 3.97 4.77 -20.16
C THR A 155 3.08 3.87 -21.00
N LEU A 156 1.75 3.92 -20.80
CA LEU A 156 0.82 3.14 -21.61
C LEU A 156 0.77 3.69 -23.04
N PRO A 157 0.70 2.83 -24.07
CA PRO A 157 0.43 3.28 -25.43
C PRO A 157 -0.94 3.98 -25.46
N PRO A 158 -1.14 4.97 -26.35
CA PRO A 158 -2.45 5.58 -26.53
C PRO A 158 -3.47 4.47 -26.83
N GLY A 159 -4.60 4.50 -26.11
CA GLY A 159 -5.67 3.53 -26.31
C GLY A 159 -6.06 3.51 -27.79
N THR A 160 -6.07 2.34 -28.40
CA THR A 160 -6.68 2.15 -29.70
C THR A 160 -8.18 2.21 -29.48
N ASP A 161 -8.81 3.32 -29.90
CA ASP A 161 -10.26 3.39 -30.08
C ASP A 161 -10.63 2.44 -31.23
N ASP A 162 -10.80 1.16 -30.92
CA ASP A 162 -11.43 0.15 -31.81
C ASP A 162 -12.69 -0.42 -31.13
#